data_AF-A0A2W6TFY8-F1
#
_entry.id   AF-A0A2W6TFY8-F1
#
_cell.length_a   1.000
_cell.length_b   1.000
_cell.length_c   1.000
_cell.angle_alpha   90.00
_cell.angle_beta   90.00
_cell.angle_gamma   90.00
#
_symmetry.space_group_name_H-M   'P 1'
#
loop_
_entity.id
_entity.type
_entity.pdbx_description
1 polymer ?
#
loop_
_entity_poly.entity_id
_entity_poly.type
_entity_poly.pdbx_seq_one_letter_code
_entity_poly.pdbx_strand_id
1 'polypeptide(L)'
;MRNNNFRFVDDPKNQNVGLSVKEIQFLQKELNLKFPETFIFYLQNAGKNSNVFSVEKDVGKLKEYQHLLRQELDKEDLLKDEELFCFKYDKEYETHIGIDFESFYFLNLSESNEELKIYLLHDRITNLDWLGYTRELYKEDFIQFINKWTEIKYNTSKKLTIIDIIFMIILVPILIVCFIYEWIRSKF
;
A
#
# COMPACT_ATOMS: atom_id res chain seq x y z
N MET A 1 -8.62 20.53 14.73
CA MET A 1 -8.26 19.10 14.86
C MET A 1 -8.18 18.52 13.46
N ARG A 2 -7.03 17.98 13.05
CA ARG A 2 -6.87 17.31 11.75
C ARG A 2 -7.78 16.09 11.69
N ASN A 3 -8.50 15.92 10.58
CA ASN A 3 -9.45 14.81 10.41
C ASN A 3 -8.67 13.58 9.92
N ASN A 4 -8.13 12.79 10.85
CA ASN A 4 -7.38 11.55 10.55
C ASN A 4 -8.36 10.43 10.15
N ASN A 5 -8.96 10.55 8.97
CA ASN A 5 -10.02 9.67 8.46
C ASN A 5 -9.50 8.33 7.93
N PHE A 6 -8.72 7.63 8.75
CA PHE A 6 -8.30 6.26 8.44
C PHE A 6 -9.49 5.30 8.50
N ARG A 7 -9.58 4.41 7.53
CA ARG A 7 -10.49 3.27 7.51
C ARG A 7 -9.82 2.12 8.23
N PHE A 8 -10.03 2.04 9.54
CA PHE A 8 -9.64 0.86 10.31
C PHE A 8 -10.71 -0.22 10.16
N VAL A 9 -10.29 -1.45 9.88
CA VAL A 9 -11.18 -2.61 9.74
C VAL A 9 -11.21 -3.38 11.05
N ASP A 10 -12.42 -3.75 11.46
CA ASP A 10 -12.66 -4.64 12.60
C ASP A 10 -12.71 -6.09 12.11
N ASP A 11 -11.54 -6.72 12.03
CA ASP A 11 -11.39 -8.15 11.72
C ASP A 11 -10.95 -8.88 13.00
N PRO A 12 -11.77 -9.80 13.56
CA PRO A 12 -11.44 -10.50 14.80
C PRO A 12 -10.21 -11.42 14.66
N LYS A 13 -9.84 -11.83 13.45
CA LYS A 13 -8.61 -12.62 13.20
C LYS A 13 -7.38 -11.75 13.00
N ASN A 14 -7.58 -10.56 12.44
CA ASN A 14 -6.51 -9.60 12.15
C ASN A 14 -6.92 -8.21 12.65
N GLN A 15 -6.82 -8.00 13.96
CA GLN A 15 -7.23 -6.74 14.58
C GLN A 15 -6.20 -5.64 14.33
N ASN A 16 -6.69 -4.42 14.12
CA ASN A 16 -5.86 -3.22 14.20
C ASN A 16 -5.42 -3.03 15.66
N VAL A 17 -4.19 -3.46 15.94
CA VAL A 17 -3.55 -3.27 17.24
C VAL A 17 -2.48 -2.21 17.08
N GLY A 18 -2.57 -1.15 17.87
CA GLY A 18 -1.59 -0.07 17.86
C GLY A 18 -0.40 -0.28 18.80
N LEU A 19 0.55 0.64 18.68
CA LEU A 19 1.67 0.83 19.58
C LEU A 19 1.27 1.73 20.74
N SER A 20 1.78 1.44 21.93
CA SER A 20 1.66 2.32 23.09
C SER A 20 2.49 3.60 22.89
N VAL A 21 2.13 4.65 23.62
CA VAL A 21 2.90 5.91 23.65
C VAL A 21 4.38 5.66 24.01
N LYS A 22 4.65 4.74 24.93
CA LYS A 22 6.02 4.39 25.35
C LYS A 22 6.80 3.72 24.22
N GLU A 23 6.18 2.80 23.49
CA GLU A 23 6.82 2.15 22.33
C GLU A 23 7.15 3.20 21.25
N ILE A 24 6.23 4.13 20.96
CA ILE A 24 6.48 5.20 19.96
C ILE A 24 7.59 6.15 20.41
N GLN A 25 7.58 6.58 21.68
CA GLN A 25 8.65 7.41 22.25
C GLN A 25 10.02 6.71 22.20
N PHE A 26 10.04 5.41 22.47
CA PHE A 26 11.25 4.60 22.35
C PHE A 26 11.77 4.58 20.90
N LEU A 27 10.92 4.34 19.91
CA LEU A 27 11.30 4.35 18.49
C LEU A 27 11.87 5.72 18.07
N GLN A 28 11.17 6.81 18.39
CA GLN A 28 11.63 8.16 18.08
C GLN A 28 13.00 8.47 18.69
N LYS A 29 13.22 8.05 19.95
CA LYS A 29 14.49 8.24 20.64
C LYS A 29 15.61 7.43 20.01
N GLU A 30 15.38 6.14 19.75
CA GLU A 30 16.41 5.24 19.24
C GLU A 30 16.81 5.52 17.79
N LEU A 31 15.87 6.05 17.01
CA LEU A 31 16.11 6.49 15.64
C LEU A 31 16.59 7.94 15.57
N ASN A 32 16.49 8.69 16.68
CA ASN A 32 16.74 10.13 16.73
C ASN A 32 15.88 10.92 15.72
N LEU A 33 14.60 10.56 15.60
CA LEU A 33 13.64 11.15 14.67
C LEU A 33 12.38 11.63 15.41
N LYS A 34 11.70 12.64 14.86
CA LYS A 34 10.38 13.07 15.34
C LYS A 34 9.33 12.65 14.34
N PHE A 35 8.33 11.89 14.79
CA PHE A 35 7.27 11.45 13.90
C PHE A 35 6.15 12.50 13.80
N PRO A 36 5.57 12.69 12.60
CA PRO A 36 4.42 13.56 12.43
C PRO A 36 3.20 13.02 13.18
N GLU A 37 2.36 13.91 13.70
CA GLU A 37 1.18 13.55 14.51
C GLU A 37 0.25 12.55 13.80
N THR A 38 0.04 12.70 12.48
CA THR A 38 -0.79 11.80 11.69
C THR A 38 -0.22 10.38 11.64
N PHE A 39 1.12 10.25 11.57
CA PHE A 39 1.77 8.95 11.62
C PHE A 39 1.70 8.35 13.02
N ILE A 40 1.92 9.15 14.07
CA ILE A 40 1.74 8.72 15.47
C ILE A 40 0.30 8.21 15.69
N PHE A 41 -0.70 8.92 15.19
CA PHE A 41 -2.10 8.49 15.28
C PHE A 41 -2.31 7.14 14.59
N TYR A 42 -1.74 6.93 13.39
CA TYR A 42 -1.80 5.64 12.72
C TYR A 42 -1.12 4.54 13.54
N LEU A 43 0.08 4.79 14.07
CA LEU A 43 0.81 3.83 14.90
C LEU A 43 0.03 3.42 16.15
N GLN A 44 -0.65 4.37 16.81
CA GLN A 44 -1.44 4.13 18.02
C GLN A 44 -2.73 3.33 17.79
N ASN A 45 -3.24 3.32 16.56
CA ASN A 45 -4.50 2.63 16.25
C ASN A 45 -4.27 1.32 15.48
N ALA A 46 -3.22 1.22 14.66
CA ALA A 46 -3.00 0.07 13.78
C ALA A 46 -1.55 -0.41 13.70
N GLY A 47 -0.54 0.36 14.13
CA GLY A 47 0.87 0.10 13.77
C GLY A 47 1.46 -1.26 14.16
N LYS A 48 0.97 -1.91 15.23
CA LYS A 48 1.61 -3.12 15.77
C LYS A 48 1.31 -4.37 14.97
N ASN A 49 0.03 -4.60 14.66
CA ASN A 49 -0.46 -5.76 13.92
C ASN A 49 -1.41 -5.29 12.81
N SER A 50 -1.13 -4.14 12.18
CA SER A 50 -2.05 -3.55 11.21
C SER A 50 -2.46 -4.61 10.23
N ASN A 51 -3.77 -4.69 10.09
CA ASN A 51 -4.37 -5.70 9.27
C ASN A 51 -4.20 -5.37 7.78
N VAL A 52 -3.80 -4.13 7.45
CA VAL A 52 -3.50 -3.67 6.08
C VAL A 52 -2.00 -3.49 5.87
N PHE A 53 -1.35 -2.72 6.74
CA PHE A 53 -0.01 -2.20 6.49
C PHE A 53 0.83 -2.24 7.77
N SER A 54 1.33 -3.43 8.14
CA SER A 54 2.12 -3.57 9.37
C SER A 54 3.45 -2.81 9.24
N VAL A 55 3.80 -2.04 10.27
CA VAL A 55 5.09 -1.35 10.31
C VAL A 55 6.13 -2.17 11.06
N GLU A 56 7.39 -2.06 10.64
CA GLU A 56 8.49 -2.65 11.38
C GLU A 56 8.67 -1.91 12.73
N LYS A 57 8.98 -2.67 13.78
CA LYS A 57 9.16 -2.17 15.15
C LYS A 57 10.55 -2.50 15.70
N ASP A 58 11.25 -3.42 15.06
CA ASP A 58 12.65 -3.70 15.39
C ASP A 58 13.51 -2.51 14.97
N VAL A 59 14.14 -1.87 15.96
CA VAL A 59 14.99 -0.69 15.75
C VAL A 59 16.19 -1.01 14.87
N GLY A 60 16.77 -2.22 15.00
CA GLY A 60 17.91 -2.64 14.20
C GLY A 60 17.53 -2.69 12.72
N LYS A 61 16.40 -3.32 12.40
CA LYS A 61 15.87 -3.35 11.03
C LYS A 61 15.46 -1.98 10.52
N LEU A 62 14.81 -1.16 11.34
CA LEU A 62 14.47 0.20 10.92
C LEU A 62 15.71 1.03 10.57
N LYS A 63 16.80 0.87 11.33
CA LYS A 63 18.10 1.52 11.02
C LYS A 63 18.70 0.98 9.73
N GLU A 64 18.62 -0.33 9.50
CA GLU A 64 19.03 -0.95 8.24
C GLU A 64 18.23 -0.39 7.06
N TYR A 65 16.91 -0.29 7.18
CA TYR A 65 16.04 0.26 6.15
C TYR A 65 16.40 1.71 5.83
N GLN A 66 16.74 2.53 6.85
CA GLN A 66 17.21 3.91 6.60
C GLN A 66 18.50 3.94 5.81
N HIS A 67 19.42 3.05 6.14
CA HIS A 67 20.71 2.98 5.47
C HIS A 67 20.54 2.56 4.01
N LEU A 68 19.78 1.48 3.76
CA LEU A 68 19.50 0.99 2.40
C LEU A 68 18.77 2.04 1.57
N LEU A 69 17.69 2.63 2.10
CA LEU A 69 16.97 3.69 1.39
C LEU A 69 17.90 4.85 1.00
N ARG A 70 18.78 5.30 1.91
CA ARG A 70 19.72 6.39 1.60
C ARG A 70 20.66 6.02 0.46
N GLN A 71 21.23 4.82 0.50
CA GLN A 71 22.11 4.33 -0.58
C GLN A 71 21.38 4.33 -1.93
N GLU A 72 20.12 3.92 -1.96
CA GLU A 72 19.35 3.87 -3.20
C GLU A 72 18.94 5.26 -3.71
N LEU A 73 18.60 6.20 -2.83
CA LEU A 73 18.29 7.57 -3.22
C LEU A 73 19.54 8.34 -3.69
N ASP A 74 20.71 8.09 -3.08
CA ASP A 74 21.97 8.72 -3.45
C ASP A 74 22.43 8.33 -4.86
N LYS A 75 22.16 7.09 -5.30
CA LYS A 75 22.45 6.62 -6.67
C LYS A 75 21.69 7.41 -7.74
N GLU A 76 20.46 7.82 -7.41
CA GLU A 76 19.54 8.50 -8.31
C GLU A 76 19.57 10.03 -8.14
N ASP A 77 20.41 10.56 -7.25
CA ASP A 77 20.48 11.98 -6.88
C ASP A 77 19.10 12.55 -6.43
N LEU A 78 18.41 11.80 -5.56
CA LEU A 78 17.07 12.15 -5.08
C LEU A 78 17.07 12.50 -3.58
N LEU A 79 16.25 13.49 -3.19
CA LEU A 79 15.97 13.84 -1.78
C LEU A 79 17.24 14.01 -0.92
N LYS A 80 18.26 14.65 -1.51
CA LYS A 80 19.52 15.00 -0.84
C LYS A 80 19.24 15.87 0.38
N ASP A 81 19.94 15.58 1.46
CA ASP A 81 19.91 16.34 2.72
C ASP A 81 18.56 16.37 3.46
N GLU A 82 17.56 15.61 3.00
CA GLU A 82 16.28 15.48 3.70
C GLU A 82 16.35 14.45 4.83
N GLU A 83 15.65 14.73 5.93
CA GLU A 83 15.44 13.79 7.02
C GLU A 83 14.32 12.83 6.63
N LEU A 84 14.66 11.54 6.45
CA LEU A 84 13.73 10.52 5.95
C LEU A 84 13.50 9.44 7.00
N PHE A 85 12.30 8.86 6.97
CA PHE A 85 11.96 7.71 7.80
C PHE A 85 11.31 6.59 6.99
N CYS A 86 12.10 5.59 6.64
CA CYS A 86 11.68 4.32 6.05
C CYS A 86 11.13 3.38 7.14
N PHE A 87 9.82 3.17 7.12
CA PHE A 87 9.15 2.36 8.14
C PHE A 87 8.85 0.93 7.66
N LYS A 88 9.10 0.66 6.37
CA LYS A 88 8.96 -0.66 5.77
C LYS A 88 9.82 -0.77 4.51
N TYR A 89 10.45 -1.92 4.38
CA TYR A 89 11.19 -2.33 3.20
C TYR A 89 10.72 -3.75 2.87
N ASP A 90 10.23 -3.93 1.65
CA ASP A 90 9.77 -5.20 1.13
C ASP A 90 10.68 -5.64 -0.01
N LYS A 91 10.90 -6.95 -0.06
CA LYS A 91 11.69 -7.62 -1.06
C LYS A 91 10.91 -8.82 -1.58
N GLU A 92 10.47 -8.73 -2.82
CA GLU A 92 9.62 -9.73 -3.47
C GLU A 92 10.37 -10.36 -4.65
N TYR A 93 10.52 -11.68 -4.66
CA TYR A 93 11.19 -12.37 -5.75
C TYR A 93 10.25 -12.50 -6.95
N GLU A 94 10.57 -11.85 -8.07
CA GLU A 94 9.82 -11.99 -9.31
C GLU A 94 10.30 -13.22 -10.07
N THR A 95 9.52 -14.29 -9.96
CA THR A 95 9.81 -15.61 -10.54
C THR A 95 9.99 -15.61 -12.05
N HIS A 96 9.33 -14.70 -12.78
CA HIS A 96 9.38 -14.69 -14.25
C HIS A 96 10.74 -14.22 -14.80
N ILE A 97 11.48 -13.44 -14.02
CA ILE A 97 12.79 -12.88 -14.38
C ILE A 97 13.90 -13.27 -13.43
N GLY A 98 13.55 -13.93 -12.34
CA GLY A 98 14.50 -14.49 -11.39
C GLY A 98 15.29 -13.44 -10.61
N ILE A 99 14.71 -12.26 -10.40
CA ILE A 99 15.33 -11.16 -9.66
C ILE A 99 14.44 -10.70 -8.50
N ASP A 100 15.06 -10.11 -7.49
CA ASP A 100 14.35 -9.50 -6.38
C ASP A 100 13.91 -8.08 -6.72
N PHE A 101 12.63 -7.79 -6.47
CA PHE A 101 12.05 -6.45 -6.55
C PHE A 101 12.03 -5.84 -5.16
N GLU A 102 12.56 -4.63 -5.06
CA GLU A 102 12.65 -3.91 -3.81
C GLU A 102 11.62 -2.78 -3.76
N SER A 103 11.05 -2.56 -2.58
CA SER A 103 10.10 -1.48 -2.32
C SER A 103 10.37 -0.85 -0.95
N PHE A 104 10.66 0.43 -0.95
CA PHE A 104 10.86 1.24 0.26
C PHE A 104 9.66 2.15 0.48
N TYR A 105 9.07 2.07 1.67
CA TYR A 105 7.97 2.93 2.10
C TYR A 105 8.47 3.86 3.20
N PHE A 106 8.46 5.15 2.91
CA PHE A 106 9.08 6.13 3.78
C PHE A 106 8.32 7.46 3.84
N LEU A 107 8.63 8.24 4.87
CA LEU A 107 8.15 9.59 5.05
C LEU A 107 9.32 10.56 4.84
N ASN A 108 9.03 11.70 4.22
CA ASN A 108 9.90 12.86 4.29
C ASN A 108 9.54 13.67 5.54
N LEU A 109 10.43 13.69 6.53
CA LEU A 109 10.24 14.40 7.80
C LEU A 109 10.66 15.87 7.73
N SER A 110 11.43 16.25 6.70
CA SER A 110 11.80 17.65 6.45
C SER A 110 10.65 18.47 5.86
N GLU A 111 9.66 17.82 5.26
CA GLU A 111 8.50 18.50 4.70
C GLU A 111 7.55 19.02 5.78
N SER A 112 7.44 20.35 5.87
CA SER A 112 6.39 21.01 6.65
C SER A 112 5.08 21.07 5.84
N ASN A 113 4.52 19.91 5.49
CA ASN A 113 3.25 19.84 4.78
C ASN A 113 2.06 19.73 5.74
N GLU A 114 0.94 20.37 5.39
CA GLU A 114 -0.32 20.21 6.13
C GLU A 114 -0.83 18.77 6.07
N GLU A 115 -0.60 18.10 4.93
CA GLU A 115 -0.95 16.72 4.65
C GLU A 115 0.32 15.84 4.63
N LEU A 116 0.33 14.79 5.45
CA LEU A 116 1.45 13.84 5.48
C LEU A 116 1.49 13.04 4.18
N LYS A 117 2.63 13.05 3.49
CA LYS A 117 2.86 12.25 2.29
C LYS A 117 3.66 11.00 2.60
N ILE A 118 3.30 9.90 1.94
CA ILE A 118 4.11 8.68 1.88
C ILE A 118 4.83 8.65 0.54
N TYR A 119 6.12 8.33 0.61
CA TYR A 119 6.97 8.09 -0.53
C TYR A 119 7.16 6.58 -0.70
N LEU A 120 7.07 6.14 -1.95
CA LEU A 120 7.35 4.77 -2.37
C LEU A 120 8.45 4.81 -3.42
N LEU A 121 9.60 4.25 -3.10
CA LEU A 121 10.65 3.98 -4.05
C LEU A 121 10.62 2.49 -4.39
N HIS A 122 10.28 2.13 -5.62
CA HIS A 122 10.14 0.73 -6.00
C HIS A 122 10.66 0.43 -7.39
N ASP A 123 11.00 -0.84 -7.62
CA ASP A 123 11.39 -1.32 -8.94
C ASP A 123 10.16 -1.50 -9.84
N ARG A 124 10.26 -1.03 -11.08
CA ARG A 124 9.21 -1.14 -12.11
C ARG A 124 9.80 -1.68 -13.41
N ILE A 125 9.10 -2.66 -13.99
CA ILE A 125 9.44 -3.21 -15.31
C ILE A 125 9.15 -2.16 -16.38
N THR A 126 10.15 -1.86 -17.22
CA THR A 126 10.07 -0.82 -18.26
C THR A 126 9.96 -1.35 -19.67
N ASN A 127 10.20 -2.64 -19.89
CA ASN A 127 10.06 -3.27 -21.20
C ASN A 127 9.22 -4.55 -21.16
N LEU A 128 8.53 -4.82 -22.27
CA LEU A 128 7.74 -6.04 -22.48
C LEU A 128 8.60 -7.31 -22.53
N ASP A 129 9.92 -7.16 -22.73
CA ASP A 129 10.89 -8.26 -22.72
C ASP A 129 11.41 -8.56 -21.30
N TRP A 130 10.95 -7.83 -20.27
CA TRP A 130 11.28 -8.04 -18.86
C TRP A 130 12.78 -7.93 -18.50
N LEU A 131 13.62 -7.51 -19.45
CA LEU A 131 15.08 -7.35 -19.29
C LEU A 131 15.50 -5.98 -18.73
N GLY A 132 14.54 -5.06 -18.57
CA GLY A 132 14.76 -3.71 -18.05
C GLY A 132 13.80 -3.42 -16.92
N TYR A 133 14.35 -3.07 -15.76
CA TYR A 133 13.60 -2.42 -14.69
C TYR A 133 14.27 -1.09 -14.37
N THR A 134 13.45 -0.11 -14.00
CA THR A 134 13.92 1.17 -13.48
C THR A 134 13.30 1.37 -12.11
N ARG A 135 14.01 2.11 -11.28
CA ARG A 135 13.46 2.54 -10.02
C ARG A 135 12.59 3.77 -10.21
N GLU A 136 11.43 3.79 -9.58
CA GLU A 136 10.50 4.89 -9.68
C GLU A 136 10.09 5.38 -8.30
N LEU A 137 10.09 6.71 -8.14
CA LEU A 137 9.68 7.38 -6.92
C LEU A 137 8.25 7.89 -7.07
N TYR A 138 7.36 7.36 -6.26
CA TYR A 138 5.97 7.79 -6.16
C TYR A 138 5.72 8.49 -4.83
N LYS A 139 4.79 9.44 -4.84
CA LYS A 139 4.28 10.06 -3.63
C LYS A 139 2.75 10.12 -3.63
N GLU A 140 2.15 9.79 -2.50
CA GLU A 140 0.71 9.83 -2.30
C GLU A 140 0.39 10.41 -0.92
N ASP A 141 -0.85 10.87 -0.73
CA ASP A 141 -1.32 11.21 0.61
C ASP A 141 -1.35 9.96 1.50
N PHE A 142 -0.79 10.07 2.71
CA PHE A 142 -0.64 8.91 3.60
C PHE A 142 -2.00 8.31 4.01
N ILE A 143 -3.01 9.15 4.28
CA ILE A 143 -4.34 8.68 4.66
C ILE A 143 -5.00 8.00 3.46
N GLN A 144 -4.92 8.60 2.27
CA GLN A 144 -5.45 8.01 1.05
C GLN A 144 -4.77 6.67 0.73
N PHE A 145 -3.45 6.60 0.83
CA PHE A 145 -2.67 5.38 0.61
C PHE A 145 -3.15 4.26 1.53
N ILE A 146 -3.21 4.50 2.85
CA ILE A 146 -3.68 3.49 3.80
C ILE A 146 -5.10 3.07 3.48
N ASN A 147 -6.01 4.02 3.24
CA ASN A 147 -7.42 3.72 2.93
C ASN A 147 -7.59 2.91 1.65
N LYS A 148 -6.81 3.21 0.62
CA LYS A 148 -6.80 2.49 -0.65
C LYS A 148 -6.30 1.06 -0.47
N TRP A 149 -5.20 0.86 0.25
CA TRP A 149 -4.71 -0.48 0.58
C TRP A 149 -5.67 -1.25 1.47
N THR A 150 -6.34 -0.58 2.41
CA THR A 150 -7.43 -1.17 3.20
C THR A 150 -8.51 -1.71 2.29
N GLU A 151 -8.95 -0.89 1.34
CA GLU A 151 -9.97 -1.28 0.38
C GLU A 151 -9.49 -2.43 -0.52
N ILE A 152 -8.27 -2.40 -1.05
CA ILE A 152 -7.75 -3.50 -1.87
C ILE A 152 -7.71 -4.82 -1.08
N LYS A 153 -7.21 -4.79 0.16
CA LYS A 153 -7.01 -6.00 0.97
C LYS A 153 -8.31 -6.60 1.51
N TYR A 154 -9.27 -5.76 1.90
CA TYR A 154 -10.52 -6.20 2.53
C TYR A 154 -11.73 -6.15 1.59
N ASN A 155 -11.61 -5.50 0.45
CA ASN A 155 -12.66 -5.34 -0.57
C ASN A 155 -12.26 -6.02 -1.90
N THR A 156 -11.38 -7.03 -1.86
CA THR A 156 -11.00 -7.92 -2.99
C THR A 156 -12.12 -8.88 -3.42
N SER A 157 -13.34 -8.66 -2.95
CA SER A 157 -14.50 -8.86 -3.80
C SER A 157 -15.33 -7.59 -3.74
N LYS A 158 -15.40 -6.84 -4.85
CA LYS A 158 -16.74 -6.46 -5.28
C LYS A 158 -17.52 -7.76 -5.28
N LYS A 159 -18.27 -8.03 -4.21
CA LYS A 159 -19.44 -8.90 -4.29
C LYS A 159 -20.10 -8.44 -5.58
N LEU A 160 -20.33 -9.36 -6.54
CA LEU A 160 -21.36 -9.12 -7.55
C LEU A 160 -22.51 -8.47 -6.79
N THR A 161 -22.79 -7.21 -7.10
CA THR A 161 -23.85 -6.53 -6.38
C THR A 161 -25.11 -7.36 -6.59
N ILE A 162 -26.05 -7.36 -5.65
CA ILE A 162 -27.33 -8.08 -5.85
C ILE A 162 -27.94 -7.69 -7.21
N ILE A 163 -27.69 -6.46 -7.65
CA ILE A 163 -28.02 -5.94 -8.98
C ILE A 163 -27.33 -6.74 -10.09
N ASP A 164 -26.01 -6.99 -10.03
CA ASP A 164 -25.29 -7.78 -11.04
C ASP A 164 -25.79 -9.24 -11.11
N ILE A 165 -26.14 -9.84 -9.96
CA ILE A 165 -26.72 -11.20 -9.90
C ILE A 165 -28.12 -11.22 -10.51
N ILE A 166 -28.97 -10.25 -10.16
CA ILE A 166 -30.31 -10.11 -10.76
C ILE A 166 -30.20 -9.86 -12.26
N PHE A 167 -29.25 -9.04 -12.70
CA PHE A 167 -29.02 -8.77 -14.12
C PHE A 167 -28.61 -10.03 -14.87
N MET A 168 -27.72 -10.87 -14.31
CA MET A 168 -27.37 -12.16 -14.93
C MET A 168 -28.57 -13.12 -15.01
N ILE A 169 -29.39 -13.21 -13.96
CA ILE A 169 -30.56 -14.11 -13.93
C ILE A 169 -31.60 -13.72 -14.98
N ILE A 170 -31.78 -12.42 -15.24
CA ILE A 170 -32.78 -11.94 -16.20
C ILE A 170 -32.22 -11.93 -17.64
N LEU A 171 -30.99 -11.46 -17.83
CA LEU A 171 -30.45 -11.20 -19.16
C LEU A 171 -29.99 -12.48 -19.89
N VAL A 172 -29.43 -13.45 -19.16
CA VAL A 172 -28.91 -14.69 -19.76
C VAL A 172 -30.04 -15.53 -20.41
N PRO A 173 -31.20 -15.77 -19.76
CA PRO A 173 -32.31 -16.49 -20.40
C PRO A 173 -32.86 -15.78 -21.65
N ILE A 174 -32.94 -14.45 -21.63
CA ILE A 174 -33.42 -13.67 -22.78
C ILE A 174 -32.46 -13.83 -23.96
N LEU A 175 -31.16 -13.74 -23.73
CA LEU A 175 -30.15 -13.95 -24.78
C LEU A 175 -30.23 -15.36 -25.36
N ILE A 176 -30.40 -16.40 -24.52
CA ILE A 176 -30.57 -17.78 -24.98
C ILE A 176 -31.79 -17.91 -25.91
N VAL A 177 -32.93 -17.33 -25.54
CA VAL A 177 -34.14 -17.34 -26.37
C VAL A 177 -33.90 -16.62 -27.70
N CYS A 178 -33.24 -15.45 -27.69
CA CYS A 178 -32.88 -14.72 -28.90
C CYS A 178 -31.94 -15.53 -29.81
N PHE A 179 -30.94 -16.22 -29.24
CA PHE A 179 -30.04 -17.09 -30.01
C PHE A 179 -30.78 -18.28 -30.63
N ILE A 180 -31.69 -18.92 -29.90
CA ILE A 180 -32.52 -20.01 -30.43
C ILE A 180 -33.40 -19.51 -31.57
N TYR A 181 -34.02 -18.34 -31.41
CA TYR A 181 -34.84 -17.73 -32.45
C TYR A 181 -34.06 -17.41 -33.71
N GLU A 182 -32.90 -16.74 -33.61
CA GLU A 182 -32.04 -16.43 -34.74
C GLU A 182 -31.49 -17.71 -35.41
N TRP A 183 -31.16 -18.73 -34.63
CA TRP A 183 -30.74 -20.02 -35.19
C TRP A 183 -31.84 -20.71 -35.99
N ILE A 184 -33.09 -20.72 -35.49
CA ILE A 184 -34.23 -21.25 -36.24
C ILE A 184 -34.47 -20.42 -37.50
N ARG A 185 -34.46 -19.09 -37.40
CA ARG A 185 -34.61 -18.18 -38.54
C ARG A 185 -33.53 -18.37 -39.60
N SER A 186 -32.30 -18.70 -39.23
CA SER A 186 -31.21 -18.94 -40.20
C SER A 186 -31.36 -20.26 -40.98
N LYS A 187 -32.25 -21.16 -40.52
CA LYS A 187 -32.47 -22.48 -41.12
C LYS A 187 -33.71 -22.58 -42.01
N PHE A 188 -34.56 -21.55 -42.05
CA PHE A 188 -35.79 -21.49 -42.83
C PHE A 188 -35.85 -20.18 -43.63
#